data_AF-A0A7Z8E1G8-F1
#
_entry.id   AF-A0A7Z8E1G8-F1
#
_cell.length_a   1.000
_cell.length_b   1.000
_cell.length_c   1.000
_cell.angle_alpha   90.00
_cell.angle_beta   90.00
_cell.angle_gamma   90.00
#
_symmetry.space_group_name_H-M   'P 1'
#
loop_
_entity.id
_entity.type
_entity.pdbx_description
1 polymer ?
#
loop_
_entity_poly.entity_id
_entity_poly.type
_entity_poly.pdbx_seq_one_letter_code
_entity_poly.pdbx_strand_id
1 'polypeptide(L)'
;GSNYAKIINDLISDNTLLKMPNNILAITYLKAIQQFAPHMKGLAIQRVHAHHHDATIETSSFASGSAIRQSLITQATQWTTVVPSSIQSLYTTPHLTKEDTFSLIKYHILSHSIHEMAHIYTISEG
;
A
#
# COMPACT_ATOMS: atom_id res chain seq x y z
N GLY A 1 -7.71 -14.93 -11.64
CA GLY A 1 -7.59 -13.75 -10.75
C GLY A 1 -8.16 -12.45 -11.32
N SER A 2 -8.31 -12.30 -12.64
CA SER A 2 -8.51 -10.98 -13.29
C SER A 2 -9.96 -10.52 -13.48
N ASN A 3 -10.96 -11.21 -12.90
CA ASN A 3 -12.36 -10.97 -13.26
C ASN A 3 -13.02 -9.87 -12.40
N TYR A 4 -12.73 -9.80 -11.10
CA TYR A 4 -13.44 -8.87 -10.20
C TYR A 4 -13.14 -7.40 -10.47
N ALA A 5 -11.86 -7.04 -10.63
CA ALA A 5 -11.45 -5.67 -10.91
C ALA A 5 -11.95 -5.20 -12.30
N LYS A 6 -11.97 -6.11 -13.27
CA LYS A 6 -12.49 -5.83 -14.62
C LYS A 6 -14.01 -5.65 -14.62
N ILE A 7 -14.75 -6.56 -13.98
CA ILE A 7 -16.21 -6.46 -13.83
C ILE A 7 -16.61 -5.16 -13.12
N ILE A 8 -15.92 -4.79 -12.04
CA ILE A 8 -16.20 -3.56 -11.29
C ILE A 8 -15.93 -2.31 -12.15
N ASN A 9 -14.87 -2.34 -12.97
CA ASN A 9 -14.55 -1.25 -13.89
C ASN A 9 -15.56 -1.14 -15.06
N ASP A 10 -16.10 -2.27 -15.53
CA ASP A 10 -17.06 -2.31 -16.64
C ASP A 10 -18.49 -1.94 -16.19
N LEU A 11 -18.85 -2.21 -14.93
CA LEU A 11 -20.18 -1.93 -14.37
C LEU A 11 -20.35 -0.50 -13.84
N ILE A 12 -19.26 0.21 -13.56
CA ILE A 12 -19.30 1.57 -12.98
C ILE A 12 -18.90 2.58 -14.03
N SER A 13 -19.88 3.37 -14.50
CA SER A 13 -19.72 4.36 -15.57
C SER A 13 -18.72 5.48 -15.24
N ASP A 14 -18.52 5.78 -13.95
CA ASP A 14 -17.48 6.69 -13.46
C ASP A 14 -16.41 5.92 -12.68
N ASN A 15 -15.43 5.36 -13.41
CA ASN A 15 -14.33 4.61 -12.81
C ASN A 15 -13.24 5.49 -12.19
N THR A 16 -13.37 6.82 -12.23
CA THR A 16 -12.36 7.73 -11.66
C THR A 16 -12.24 7.53 -10.15
N LEU A 17 -13.37 7.32 -9.48
CA LEU A 17 -13.42 6.99 -8.06
C LEU A 17 -12.70 5.68 -7.74
N LEU A 18 -12.76 4.69 -8.63
CA LEU A 18 -12.11 3.39 -8.44
C LEU A 18 -10.60 3.41 -8.73
N LYS A 19 -10.08 4.47 -9.35
CA LYS A 19 -8.64 4.58 -9.64
C LYS A 19 -7.83 5.05 -8.42
N MET A 20 -8.48 5.58 -7.39
CA MET A 20 -7.81 6.05 -6.18
C MET A 20 -7.74 4.92 -5.13
N PRO A 21 -6.54 4.54 -4.64
CA PRO A 21 -6.38 3.43 -3.68
C PRO A 21 -7.25 3.58 -2.42
N ASN A 22 -7.31 4.78 -1.83
CA ASN A 22 -8.12 5.03 -0.63
C ASN A 22 -9.62 4.87 -0.88
N ASN A 23 -10.10 5.11 -2.10
CA ASN A 23 -11.51 4.95 -2.43
C ASN A 23 -11.88 3.47 -2.58
N ILE A 24 -11.01 2.66 -3.19
CA ILE A 24 -11.20 1.21 -3.23
C ILE A 24 -11.29 0.65 -1.81
N LEU A 25 -10.39 1.06 -0.92
CA LEU A 25 -10.41 0.67 0.50
C LEU A 25 -11.70 1.13 1.20
N ALA A 26 -12.14 2.36 0.97
CA ALA A 26 -13.39 2.86 1.54
C ALA A 26 -14.60 2.02 1.12
N ILE A 27 -14.69 1.65 -0.15
CA ILE A 27 -15.78 0.80 -0.66
C ILE A 27 -15.75 -0.58 0.01
N THR A 28 -14.58 -1.20 0.16
CA THR A 28 -14.47 -2.51 0.83
C THR A 28 -14.80 -2.42 2.32
N TYR A 29 -14.41 -1.35 3.00
CA TYR A 29 -14.80 -1.10 4.38
C TYR A 29 -16.30 -0.90 4.54
N LEU A 30 -16.93 -0.08 3.69
CA LEU A 30 -18.38 0.16 3.74
C LEU A 30 -19.17 -1.13 3.47
N LYS A 31 -18.71 -1.94 2.51
CA LYS A 31 -19.30 -3.27 2.25
C LYS A 31 -19.18 -4.19 3.47
N ALA A 32 -18.02 -4.23 4.12
CA ALA A 32 -17.81 -5.02 5.33
C ALA A 32 -18.67 -4.53 6.50
N ILE A 33 -18.78 -3.21 6.69
CA ILE A 33 -19.65 -2.59 7.71
C ILE A 33 -21.11 -2.99 7.48
N GLN A 34 -21.60 -2.87 6.24
CA GLN A 34 -22.97 -3.26 5.90
C GLN A 34 -23.25 -4.73 6.22
N GLN A 35 -22.28 -5.61 6.00
CA GLN A 35 -22.43 -7.05 6.20
C GLN A 35 -22.29 -7.47 7.67
N PHE A 36 -21.31 -6.93 8.40
CA PHE A 36 -20.88 -7.47 9.69
C PHE A 36 -21.18 -6.55 10.88
N ALA A 37 -21.33 -5.25 10.65
CA ALA A 37 -21.51 -4.27 11.72
C ALA A 37 -22.40 -3.09 11.26
N PRO A 38 -23.67 -3.31 10.90
CA PRO A 38 -24.53 -2.29 10.29
C PRO A 38 -24.80 -1.07 11.19
N HIS A 39 -24.49 -1.17 12.48
CA HIS A 39 -24.57 -0.06 13.44
C HIS A 39 -23.35 0.89 13.37
N MET A 40 -22.24 0.45 12.78
CA MET A 40 -21.04 1.27 12.58
C MET A 40 -21.26 2.29 11.46
N LYS A 41 -20.86 3.53 11.67
CA LYS A 41 -20.96 4.59 10.67
C LYS A 41 -19.60 4.85 10.03
N GLY A 42 -19.52 4.73 8.72
CA GLY A 42 -18.35 5.15 7.96
C GLY A 42 -18.27 6.68 7.89
N LEU A 43 -17.09 7.23 8.16
CA LEU A 43 -16.80 8.66 8.02
C LEU A 43 -15.59 8.82 7.09
N ALA A 44 -15.76 9.60 6.02
CA ALA A 44 -14.68 9.95 5.11
C ALA A 44 -14.18 11.37 5.40
N ILE A 45 -12.86 11.55 5.35
CA ILE A 45 -12.22 12.87 5.40
C ILE A 45 -11.47 13.11 4.10
N GLN A 46 -11.52 14.33 3.60
CA GLN A 46 -10.83 14.69 2.36
C GLN A 46 -9.32 14.63 2.58
N ARG A 47 -8.62 13.92 1.70
CA ARG A 47 -7.15 13.89 1.71
C ARG A 47 -6.61 15.24 1.20
N VAL A 48 -5.74 15.88 1.98
CA VAL A 48 -5.03 17.12 1.61
C VAL A 48 -3.61 16.77 1.19
N HIS A 49 -3.24 17.14 -0.04
CA HIS A 49 -1.89 17.04 -0.65
C HIS A 49 -1.15 15.68 -0.55
N ALA A 50 -0.18 15.48 -1.43
CA ALA A 50 0.46 14.21 -1.79
C ALA A 50 -0.48 13.22 -2.50
N HIS A 51 -0.46 13.26 -3.84
CA HIS A 51 -0.98 12.16 -4.64
C HIS A 51 -0.12 10.92 -4.40
N HIS A 52 -0.69 9.73 -4.62
CA HIS A 52 0.00 8.45 -4.39
C HIS A 52 1.26 8.27 -5.27
N HIS A 53 1.51 9.18 -6.23
CA HIS A 53 2.60 9.12 -7.20
C HIS A 53 3.71 10.16 -7.00
N ASP A 54 3.58 11.05 -6.01
CA ASP A 54 4.64 12.01 -5.72
C ASP A 54 5.72 11.27 -4.91
N ALA A 55 6.79 10.86 -5.60
CA ALA A 55 7.94 10.16 -5.03
C ALA A 55 8.91 11.11 -4.31
N THR A 56 8.65 12.41 -4.37
CA THR A 56 9.46 13.49 -3.84
C THR A 56 8.70 14.26 -2.76
N ILE A 57 9.42 14.76 -1.75
CA ILE A 57 8.87 15.66 -0.74
C ILE A 57 9.00 17.08 -1.29
N GLU A 58 7.96 17.55 -1.97
CA GLU A 58 7.96 18.87 -2.63
C GLU A 58 7.50 20.01 -1.71
N THR A 59 6.64 19.70 -0.73
CA THR A 59 6.12 20.68 0.24
C THR A 59 6.40 20.24 1.67
N SER A 60 6.63 21.21 2.55
CA SER A 60 7.03 21.02 3.94
C SER A 60 5.90 20.59 4.89
N SER A 61 4.75 20.15 4.38
CA SER A 61 3.57 19.87 5.25
C SER A 61 2.95 18.49 5.07
N PHE A 62 2.89 17.94 3.85
CA PHE A 62 2.30 16.62 3.62
C PHE A 62 3.09 15.83 2.58
N ALA A 63 3.48 14.60 2.93
CA ALA A 63 4.17 13.67 2.04
C ALA A 63 3.47 12.31 1.99
N SER A 64 3.63 11.60 0.87
CA SER A 64 3.16 10.21 0.76
C SER A 64 4.05 9.28 1.58
N GLY A 65 3.51 8.15 2.04
CA GLY A 65 4.32 7.13 2.72
C GLY A 65 5.43 6.57 1.81
N SER A 66 5.23 6.60 0.49
CA SER A 66 6.27 6.25 -0.49
C SER A 66 7.41 7.27 -0.54
N ALA A 67 7.10 8.57 -0.55
CA ALA A 67 8.11 9.64 -0.53
C ALA A 67 8.92 9.63 0.77
N ILE A 68 8.28 9.39 1.91
CA ILE A 68 8.98 9.26 3.20
C ILE A 68 9.94 8.07 3.16
N ARG A 69 9.49 6.89 2.72
CA ARG A 69 10.38 5.72 2.57
C ARG A 69 11.52 5.97 1.60
N GLN A 70 11.26 6.64 0.48
CA GLN A 70 12.29 6.99 -0.50
C GLN A 70 13.36 7.88 0.14
N SER A 71 12.96 8.92 0.87
CA SER A 71 13.89 9.80 1.59
C SER A 71 14.73 9.04 2.61
N LEU A 72 14.17 8.05 3.31
CA LEU A 72 14.92 7.20 4.26
C LEU A 72 15.95 6.32 3.53
N ILE A 73 15.53 5.66 2.44
CA ILE A 73 16.39 4.77 1.66
C ILE A 73 17.56 5.53 1.02
N THR A 74 17.33 6.74 0.51
CA THR A 74 18.37 7.60 -0.07
C THR A 74 19.16 8.38 0.96
N GLN A 75 18.96 8.11 2.26
CA GLN A 75 19.60 8.82 3.38
C GLN A 75 19.43 10.34 3.33
N ALA A 76 18.35 10.81 2.70
CA ALA A 76 17.99 12.22 2.68
C ALA A 76 17.30 12.62 3.99
N THR A 77 17.42 13.89 4.40
CA THR A 77 16.88 14.40 5.67
C THR A 77 15.47 14.99 5.53
N GLN A 78 14.94 15.10 4.32
CA GLN A 78 13.67 15.78 4.01
C GLN A 78 12.48 15.18 4.76
N TRP A 79 12.49 13.87 5.03
CA TRP A 79 11.43 13.20 5.80
C TRP A 79 11.20 13.81 7.19
N THR A 80 12.23 14.38 7.81
CA THR A 80 12.12 14.99 9.15
C THR A 80 11.17 16.20 9.17
N THR A 81 10.96 16.85 8.02
CA THR A 81 10.09 18.02 7.90
C THR A 81 8.61 17.67 7.78
N VAL A 82 8.30 16.42 7.43
CA VAL A 82 6.93 15.94 7.15
C VAL A 82 6.47 14.84 8.12
N VAL A 83 7.28 14.56 9.14
CA VAL A 83 6.99 13.59 10.21
C VAL A 83 7.06 14.32 11.55
N PRO A 84 6.08 14.12 12.46
CA PRO A 84 6.10 14.74 13.79
C PRO A 84 7.39 14.43 14.56
N SER A 85 8.00 15.45 15.16
CA SER A 85 9.25 15.34 15.91
C SER A 85 9.21 14.29 17.02
N SER A 86 8.06 14.13 17.68
CA SER A 86 7.84 13.16 18.75
C SER A 86 8.01 11.69 18.32
N ILE A 87 7.91 11.40 17.03
CA ILE A 87 8.03 10.03 16.51
C ILE A 87 9.26 9.82 15.61
N GLN A 88 10.09 10.84 15.40
CA GLN A 88 11.25 10.73 14.51
C GLN A 88 12.25 9.66 14.98
N SER A 89 12.32 9.38 16.28
CA SER A 89 13.12 8.28 16.84
C SER A 89 12.69 6.89 16.36
N LEU A 90 11.46 6.73 15.85
CA LEU A 90 10.97 5.47 15.29
C LEU A 90 11.44 5.23 13.84
N TYR A 91 12.07 6.24 13.23
CA TYR A 91 12.56 6.22 11.84
C TYR A 91 14.08 6.00 11.77
N THR A 92 14.68 5.43 12.81
CA THR A 92 16.12 5.12 12.84
C THR A 92 16.44 3.82 12.10
N THR A 93 17.70 3.65 11.71
CA THR A 93 18.21 2.44 11.06
C THR A 93 18.26 1.23 12.02
N PRO A 94 18.25 -0.01 11.51
CA PRO A 94 18.20 -0.38 10.08
C PRO A 94 16.80 -0.30 9.48
N HIS A 95 16.73 0.02 8.19
CA HIS A 95 15.49 -0.04 7.40
C HIS A 95 15.45 -1.34 6.61
N LEU A 96 14.34 -2.06 6.69
CA LEU A 96 14.11 -3.24 5.85
C LEU A 96 13.61 -2.80 4.46
N THR A 97 14.36 -3.15 3.43
CA THR A 97 13.95 -2.99 2.02
C THR A 97 13.38 -4.30 1.48
N LYS A 98 12.73 -4.25 0.32
CA LYS A 98 12.25 -5.48 -0.34
C LYS A 98 13.43 -6.30 -0.82
N GLU A 99 14.49 -5.62 -1.27
CA GLU A 99 15.72 -6.18 -1.77
C GLU A 99 16.43 -7.04 -0.71
N ASP A 100 16.37 -6.64 0.57
CA ASP A 100 16.91 -7.42 1.69
C ASP A 100 16.24 -8.80 1.83
N THR A 101 14.97 -8.91 1.42
CA THR A 101 14.23 -10.18 1.46
C THR A 101 14.48 -11.07 0.24
N PHE A 102 15.07 -10.52 -0.84
CA PHE A 102 15.17 -11.23 -2.12
C PHE A 102 16.02 -12.50 -2.03
N SER A 103 17.11 -12.49 -1.26
CA SER A 103 17.96 -13.68 -1.09
C SER A 103 17.21 -14.84 -0.45
N LEU A 104 16.30 -14.55 0.50
CA LEU A 104 15.46 -15.55 1.15
C LEU A 104 14.40 -16.09 0.18
N ILE A 105 13.77 -15.20 -0.60
CA ILE A 105 12.80 -15.59 -1.64
C ILE A 105 13.48 -16.46 -2.71
N LYS A 106 14.67 -16.06 -3.18
CA LYS A 106 15.46 -16.82 -4.15
C LYS A 106 15.82 -18.20 -3.61
N TYR A 107 16.30 -18.27 -2.37
CA TYR A 107 16.56 -19.56 -1.73
C TYR A 107 15.31 -20.44 -1.69
N HIS A 108 14.17 -19.88 -1.27
CA HIS A 108 12.92 -20.62 -1.20
C HIS A 108 12.48 -21.18 -2.56
N ILE A 109 12.55 -20.37 -3.62
CA ILE A 109 12.21 -20.80 -4.98
C ILE A 109 13.15 -21.90 -5.48
N LEU A 110 14.45 -21.80 -5.19
CA LEU A 110 15.45 -22.77 -5.68
C LEU A 110 15.49 -24.08 -4.87
N SER A 111 14.99 -24.08 -3.64
CA SER A 111 15.05 -25.23 -2.73
C SER A 111 13.74 -26.04 -2.64
N HIS A 112 12.64 -25.54 -3.17
CA HIS A 112 11.33 -26.20 -3.13
C HIS A 112 10.89 -26.71 -4.51
N SER A 113 10.13 -27.80 -4.52
CA SER A 113 9.52 -28.32 -5.73
C SER A 113 8.34 -27.46 -6.18
N ILE A 114 7.98 -27.55 -7.46
CA ILE A 114 6.79 -26.89 -8.03
C ILE A 114 5.52 -27.30 -7.27
N HIS A 115 5.42 -28.58 -6.89
CA HIS A 115 4.27 -29.09 -6.13
C HIS A 115 4.14 -28.42 -4.76
N GLU A 116 5.24 -28.24 -4.03
CA GLU A 116 5.22 -27.54 -2.73
C GLU A 116 4.87 -26.05 -2.89
N MET A 117 5.42 -25.40 -3.92
CA MET A 117 5.13 -23.99 -4.20
C MET A 117 3.67 -23.76 -4.58
N ALA A 118 3.01 -24.70 -5.28
CA ALA A 118 1.60 -24.58 -5.66
C ALA A 118 0.65 -24.49 -4.44
N HIS A 119 1.09 -24.89 -3.25
CA HIS A 119 0.31 -24.78 -2.01
C HIS A 119 0.44 -23.42 -1.33
N ILE A 120 1.35 -22.56 -1.80
CA ILE A 120 1.53 -21.22 -1.26
C ILE A 120 0.38 -20.33 -1.75
N TYR A 121 -0.33 -19.72 -0.80
CA TYR A 121 -1.40 -18.78 -1.09
C TYR A 121 -0.93 -17.69 -2.06
N THR A 122 -1.74 -17.40 -3.09
CA THR A 122 -1.48 -16.48 -4.22
C THR A 122 -0.52 -16.95 -5.32
N ILE A 123 0.16 -18.09 -5.19
CA ILE A 123 0.78 -18.76 -6.34
C ILE A 123 -0.32 -19.47 -7.13
N SER A 124 -0.63 -18.96 -8.33
CA SER A 124 -1.61 -19.57 -9.23
C SER A 124 -0.96 -20.64 -10.10
N GLU A 125 -1.76 -21.63 -10.54
CA GLU A 125 -1.31 -22.64 -11.51
C GLU A 125 -0.66 -22.02 -12.76
N GLY A 126 0.48 -22.58 -13.14
CA GLY A 126 1.30 -22.29 -14.31
C GLY A 126 2.44 -23.28 -14.42
#